data_AF-A0A8T5EP34-F1
#
_entry.id   AF-A0A8T5EP34-F1
#
_cell.length_a   1.000
_cell.length_b   1.000
_cell.length_c   1.000
_cell.angle_alpha   90.00
_cell.angle_beta   90.00
_cell.angle_gamma   90.00
#
_symmetry.space_group_name_H-M   'P 1'
#
loop_
_entity.id
_entity.type
_entity.pdbx_description
1 polymer ?
#
loop_
_entity_poly.entity_id
_entity_poly.type
_entity_poly.pdbx_seq_one_letter_code
_entity_poly.pdbx_strand_id
1 'polypeptide(L)'
;MLESDYGVQVNNVRVILGYQVKSDMSLEQATRSIYDLFADPIIEVGNLENSLLDNKNLFSEAPQIAIKVGFKPGVTDNAGQAGLDGLRTIFPEISSASQVATAMTYLFWGVPGDISPNWLSSKLHNQMIERSSISDSKDCQKSVWPSLDFPERPKLTQKPSATVNLEVSDEELIQISEKGLLALNLEEMKAIQKNYRDPKVRAARVELGLPEKAPTDAELECLAQTWSEHCCHKIFASKIHHVDFETGEDTYIDSLFKTHIMKPTLDIQSEVNWLLSIFHDNSGVIAWNDDWSLCIKAETHNSPSALDPFGGAMTGIVGVNRDILGTGLGARPIANTDVFCFGPPDYSGHIPEGLFHPSRVFRGVHAGVRAGGNESGIPTVNGSIVFDERYLGKPLVYCGTVGIMPRLLPDGRESHEKTPQPGNIIYMVGGRVGSDGIHGA
;
A
#
# COMPACT_ATOMS: atom_id res chain seq x y z
N MET A 1 11.70 -8.86 18.63
CA MET A 1 12.20 -7.84 17.68
C MET A 1 13.59 -7.38 18.08
N LEU A 2 13.79 -6.65 19.19
CA LEU A 2 15.12 -6.14 19.55
C LEU A 2 16.19 -7.24 19.70
N GLU A 3 15.85 -8.29 20.46
CA GLU A 3 16.72 -9.45 20.62
C GLU A 3 16.89 -10.23 19.32
N SER A 4 15.78 -10.55 18.65
CA SER A 4 15.77 -11.38 17.43
C SER A 4 16.44 -10.73 16.22
N ASP A 5 16.34 -9.41 16.07
CA ASP A 5 16.75 -8.70 14.85
C ASP A 5 18.08 -7.96 15.05
N TYR A 6 18.44 -7.64 16.29
CA TYR A 6 19.60 -6.80 16.59
C TYR A 6 20.47 -7.34 17.74
N GLY A 7 20.12 -8.49 18.32
CA GLY A 7 20.85 -9.05 19.47
C GLY A 7 20.75 -8.20 20.75
N VAL A 8 19.81 -7.26 20.80
CA VAL A 8 19.68 -6.33 21.94
C VAL A 8 18.68 -6.89 22.95
N GLN A 9 19.20 -7.32 24.10
CA GLN A 9 18.39 -7.74 25.24
C GLN A 9 18.08 -6.54 26.14
N VAL A 10 16.80 -6.38 26.47
CA VAL A 10 16.29 -5.36 27.40
C VAL A 10 15.51 -6.09 28.48
N ASN A 11 15.72 -5.74 29.76
CA ASN A 11 15.14 -6.48 30.89
C ASN A 11 13.62 -6.45 30.90
N ASN A 12 13.03 -5.28 30.64
CA ASN A 12 11.58 -5.14 30.65
C ASN A 12 11.13 -4.10 29.62
N VAL A 13 10.01 -4.42 28.95
CA VAL A 13 9.34 -3.54 28.01
C VAL A 13 7.85 -3.48 28.36
N ARG A 14 7.28 -2.28 28.33
CA ARG A 14 5.84 -2.05 28.41
C ARG A 14 5.40 -1.19 27.24
N VAL A 15 4.17 -1.38 26.81
CA VAL A 15 3.57 -0.65 25.70
C VAL A 15 2.27 -0.03 26.20
N ILE A 16 2.08 1.26 25.91
CA ILE A 16 0.85 1.99 26.18
C ILE A 16 0.23 2.37 24.84
N LEU A 17 -1.01 1.98 24.62
CA LEU A 17 -1.83 2.48 23.52
C LEU A 17 -2.44 3.82 23.92
N GLY A 18 -2.35 4.80 23.04
CA GLY A 18 -2.84 6.16 23.26
C GLY A 18 -3.79 6.59 22.15
N TYR A 19 -4.88 7.22 22.53
CA TYR A 19 -5.88 7.79 21.63
C TYR A 19 -5.96 9.29 21.87
N GLN A 20 -5.70 10.08 20.84
CA GLN A 20 -5.92 11.52 20.85
C GLN A 20 -7.28 11.79 20.21
N VAL A 21 -8.24 12.23 21.02
CA VAL A 21 -9.61 12.49 20.58
C VAL A 21 -9.83 14.00 20.48
N LYS A 22 -10.16 14.48 19.28
CA LYS A 22 -10.63 15.85 19.05
C LYS A 22 -12.13 15.80 18.81
N SER A 23 -12.90 16.17 19.82
CA SER A 23 -14.36 16.13 19.77
C SER A 23 -14.94 17.10 20.81
N ASP A 24 -16.23 17.42 20.66
CA ASP A 24 -17.03 18.22 21.57
C ASP A 24 -17.68 17.39 22.70
N MET A 25 -17.04 16.27 23.06
CA MET A 25 -17.49 15.37 24.12
C MET A 25 -17.44 16.05 25.49
N SER A 26 -18.45 15.76 26.32
CA SER A 26 -18.44 16.06 27.75
C SER A 26 -17.42 15.17 28.49
N LEU A 27 -17.01 15.59 29.68
CA LEU A 27 -16.12 14.81 30.53
C LEU A 27 -16.72 13.44 30.89
N GLU A 28 -18.04 13.35 31.05
CA GLU A 28 -18.74 12.10 31.31
C GLU A 28 -18.64 11.13 30.12
N GLN A 29 -18.91 11.62 28.90
CA GLN A 29 -18.76 10.83 27.68
C GLN A 29 -17.31 10.38 27.48
N ALA A 30 -16.34 11.27 27.72
CA ALA A 30 -14.91 10.96 27.61
C ALA A 30 -14.43 9.96 28.66
N THR A 31 -14.98 10.00 29.88
CA THR A 31 -14.65 9.03 30.92
C THR A 31 -15.23 7.66 30.60
N ARG A 32 -16.47 7.63 30.10
CA ARG A 32 -17.16 6.41 29.71
C ARG A 32 -16.49 5.74 28.51
N SER A 33 -16.03 6.51 27.53
CA SER A 33 -15.38 5.97 26.32
C SER A 33 -14.10 5.18 26.61
N ILE A 34 -13.46 5.38 27.76
CA ILE A 34 -12.28 4.61 28.18
C ILE A 34 -12.60 3.11 28.12
N TYR A 35 -13.66 2.65 28.77
CA TYR A 35 -13.96 1.23 28.91
C TYR A 35 -15.11 0.75 28.03
N ASP A 36 -15.90 1.67 27.46
CA ASP A 36 -16.90 1.32 26.46
C ASP A 36 -16.28 1.10 25.06
N LEU A 37 -15.07 1.62 24.83
CA LEU A 37 -14.46 1.60 23.49
C LEU A 37 -12.94 1.40 23.46
N PHE A 38 -12.17 2.15 24.26
CA PHE A 38 -10.72 2.26 24.04
C PHE A 38 -9.85 1.30 24.85
N ALA A 39 -10.39 0.69 25.89
CA ALA A 39 -9.69 -0.24 26.76
C ALA A 39 -10.61 -1.36 27.22
N ASP A 40 -10.11 -2.58 27.23
CA ASP A 40 -10.81 -3.72 27.82
C ASP A 40 -10.74 -3.65 29.37
N PRO A 41 -11.87 -3.54 30.08
CA PRO A 41 -11.87 -3.38 31.54
C PRO A 41 -11.38 -4.60 32.32
N ILE A 42 -11.21 -5.76 31.68
CA ILE A 42 -10.75 -7.01 32.30
C ILE A 42 -9.23 -7.11 32.25
N ILE A 43 -8.62 -6.72 31.12
CA ILE A 43 -7.19 -6.97 30.86
C ILE A 43 -6.36 -5.70 30.67
N GLU A 44 -6.99 -4.53 30.56
CA GLU A 44 -6.31 -3.25 30.36
C GLU A 44 -6.66 -2.23 31.45
N VAL A 45 -5.78 -1.24 31.61
CA VAL A 45 -5.99 -0.10 32.51
C VAL A 45 -6.02 1.17 31.68
N GLY A 46 -7.16 1.84 31.68
CA GLY A 46 -7.36 3.09 30.97
C GLY A 46 -7.27 4.31 31.89
N ASN A 47 -6.88 5.44 31.31
CA ASN A 47 -6.85 6.73 31.99
C ASN A 47 -7.17 7.85 31.01
N LEU A 48 -7.73 8.96 31.52
CA LEU A 48 -8.06 10.15 30.76
C LEU A 48 -7.14 11.31 31.18
N GLU A 49 -6.72 12.13 30.21
CA GLU A 49 -5.89 13.34 30.32
C GLU A 49 -4.46 13.17 30.87
N ASN A 50 -4.27 12.40 31.94
CA ASN A 50 -2.95 12.17 32.55
C ASN A 50 -2.24 10.96 31.94
N SER A 51 -0.90 10.97 31.96
CA SER A 51 -0.12 9.83 31.51
C SER A 51 -0.30 8.65 32.47
N LEU A 52 -0.48 7.44 31.94
CA LEU A 52 -0.44 6.23 32.76
C LEU A 52 0.90 6.08 33.50
N LEU A 53 1.98 6.70 32.98
CA LEU A 53 3.30 6.74 33.61
C LEU A 53 3.34 7.48 34.95
N ASP A 54 2.38 8.37 35.20
CA ASP A 54 2.30 9.09 36.47
C ASP A 54 1.70 8.21 37.58
N ASN A 55 1.08 7.09 37.22
CA ASN A 55 0.50 6.15 38.18
C ASN A 55 1.57 5.26 38.82
N LYS A 56 2.00 5.62 40.04
CA LYS A 56 3.01 4.88 40.81
C LYS A 56 2.60 3.47 41.23
N ASN A 57 1.30 3.14 41.21
CA ASN A 57 0.84 1.79 41.46
C ASN A 57 1.06 0.88 40.23
N LEU A 58 1.03 1.46 39.03
CA LEU A 58 1.33 0.74 37.78
C LEU A 58 2.83 0.72 37.49
N PHE A 59 3.50 1.84 37.70
CA PHE A 59 4.93 2.02 37.44
C PHE A 59 5.64 2.51 38.70
N SER A 60 6.16 1.57 39.49
CA SER A 60 6.93 1.87 40.70
C SER A 60 8.24 2.59 40.40
N GLU A 61 8.85 2.30 39.25
CA GLU A 61 10.10 2.89 38.77
C GLU A 61 9.90 3.55 37.41
N ALA A 62 10.51 4.73 37.24
CA ALA A 62 10.50 5.40 35.94
C ALA A 62 11.29 4.56 34.91
N PRO A 63 10.83 4.51 33.64
CA PRO A 63 11.60 3.87 32.58
C PRO A 63 12.92 4.61 32.35
N GLN A 64 13.91 3.89 31.80
CA GLN A 64 15.15 4.51 31.35
C GLN A 64 14.95 5.27 30.03
N ILE A 65 14.07 4.76 29.17
CA ILE A 65 13.75 5.38 27.88
C ILE A 65 12.25 5.21 27.63
N ALA A 66 11.58 6.28 27.22
CA ALA A 66 10.21 6.25 26.73
C ALA A 66 10.16 6.82 25.30
N ILE A 67 9.54 6.09 24.39
CA ILE A 67 9.43 6.46 22.97
C ILE A 67 7.97 6.40 22.55
N LYS A 68 7.41 7.56 22.20
CA LYS A 68 6.04 7.65 21.65
C LYS A 68 6.11 7.71 20.13
N VAL A 69 5.40 6.80 19.47
CA VAL A 69 5.30 6.69 18.02
C VAL A 69 3.85 6.97 17.62
N GLY A 70 3.65 7.72 16.55
CA GLY A 70 2.33 7.91 15.95
C GLY A 70 2.46 8.26 14.47
N PHE A 71 1.35 8.20 13.75
CA PHE A 71 1.36 8.50 12.32
C PHE A 71 1.71 9.96 12.04
N LYS A 72 2.32 10.19 10.88
CA LYS A 72 2.50 11.54 10.34
C LYS A 72 1.15 12.12 9.88
N PRO A 73 1.02 13.46 9.88
CA PRO A 73 -0.12 14.11 9.25
C PRO A 73 -0.39 13.63 7.83
N GLY A 74 -1.65 13.28 7.54
CA GLY A 74 -2.08 12.83 6.22
C GLY A 74 -1.96 11.33 5.98
N VAL A 75 -1.23 10.58 6.82
CA VAL A 75 -1.17 9.13 6.74
C VAL A 75 -2.45 8.52 7.30
N THR A 76 -2.93 7.45 6.66
CA THR A 76 -4.13 6.72 7.07
C THR A 76 -3.90 5.98 8.39
N ASP A 77 -4.72 6.27 9.39
CA ASP A 77 -4.76 5.61 10.69
C ASP A 77 -6.05 4.80 10.81
N ASN A 78 -6.00 3.51 10.46
CA ASN A 78 -7.17 2.63 10.47
C ASN A 78 -7.75 2.44 11.87
N ALA A 79 -6.90 2.29 12.89
CA ALA A 79 -7.34 2.14 14.27
C ALA A 79 -7.99 3.44 14.79
N GLY A 80 -7.44 4.59 14.41
CA GLY A 80 -8.06 5.89 14.68
C GLY A 80 -9.42 6.03 14.02
N GLN A 81 -9.56 5.64 12.75
CA GLN A 81 -10.84 5.67 12.04
C GLN A 81 -11.87 4.73 12.68
N ALA A 82 -11.48 3.50 13.04
CA ALA A 82 -12.35 2.57 13.75
C ALA A 82 -12.78 3.11 15.12
N GLY A 83 -11.85 3.75 15.85
CA GLY A 83 -12.16 4.44 17.11
C GLY A 83 -13.15 5.60 16.92
N LEU A 84 -13.02 6.37 15.84
CA LEU A 84 -13.97 7.44 15.51
C LEU A 84 -15.36 6.88 15.18
N ASP A 85 -15.43 5.79 14.43
CA ASP A 85 -16.69 5.14 14.07
C ASP A 85 -17.38 4.54 15.31
N GLY A 86 -16.60 3.94 16.23
CA GLY A 86 -17.08 3.49 17.53
C GLY A 86 -17.62 4.63 18.39
N LEU A 87 -16.89 5.75 18.48
CA LEU A 87 -17.37 6.94 19.21
C LEU A 87 -18.70 7.46 18.66
N ARG A 88 -18.84 7.57 17.33
CA ARG A 88 -20.10 8.00 16.69
C ARG A 88 -21.24 7.02 16.88
N THR A 89 -20.93 5.74 17.06
CA THR A 89 -21.93 4.71 17.33
C THR A 89 -22.46 4.82 18.76
N ILE A 90 -21.58 5.05 19.74
CA ILE A 90 -21.95 5.14 21.16
C ILE A 90 -22.54 6.53 21.50
N PHE A 91 -22.02 7.58 20.86
CA PHE A 91 -22.37 8.98 21.08
C PHE A 91 -22.71 9.66 19.73
N PRO A 92 -23.89 9.40 19.16
CA PRO A 92 -24.28 9.90 17.83
C PRO A 92 -24.39 11.43 17.74
N GLU A 93 -24.45 12.13 18.87
CA GLU A 93 -24.52 13.59 18.98
C GLU A 93 -23.19 14.31 18.77
N ILE A 94 -22.06 13.60 18.82
CA ILE A 94 -20.74 14.23 18.67
C ILE A 94 -20.57 14.80 17.26
N SER A 95 -19.81 15.89 17.17
CA SER A 95 -19.59 16.61 15.92
C SER A 95 -19.10 15.70 14.80
N SER A 96 -19.63 15.90 13.59
CA SER A 96 -19.13 15.24 12.38
C SER A 96 -17.68 15.62 12.06
N ALA A 97 -17.19 16.73 12.60
CA ALA A 97 -15.78 17.15 12.51
C ALA A 97 -14.87 16.47 13.54
N SER A 98 -15.40 15.58 14.39
CA SER A 98 -14.59 14.83 15.37
C SER A 98 -13.55 13.95 14.68
N GLN A 99 -12.40 13.81 15.33
CA GLN A 99 -11.27 13.04 14.81
C GLN A 99 -10.60 12.26 15.94
N VAL A 100 -10.04 11.12 15.60
CA VAL A 100 -9.25 10.28 16.51
C VAL A 100 -7.92 9.96 15.82
N ALA A 101 -6.84 10.05 16.57
CA ALA A 101 -5.52 9.60 16.14
C ALA A 101 -4.92 8.67 17.20
N THR A 102 -4.22 7.63 16.75
CA THR A 102 -3.56 6.66 17.61
C THR A 102 -2.08 6.95 17.77
N ALA A 103 -1.55 6.54 18.92
CA ALA A 103 -0.13 6.55 19.20
C ALA A 103 0.20 5.36 20.10
N MET A 104 1.46 4.93 20.07
CA MET A 104 1.97 3.86 20.90
C MET A 104 3.21 4.34 21.63
N THR A 105 3.22 4.20 22.96
CA THR A 105 4.37 4.58 23.79
C THR A 105 5.07 3.32 24.30
N TYR A 106 6.32 3.14 23.89
CA TYR A 106 7.19 2.07 24.35
C TYR A 106 8.03 2.53 25.53
N LEU A 107 8.08 1.72 26.57
CA LEU A 107 8.77 2.00 27.82
C LEU A 107 9.83 0.92 28.06
N PHE A 108 11.06 1.32 28.34
CA PHE A 108 12.19 0.40 28.45
C PHE A 108 12.91 0.50 29.80
N TRP A 109 13.22 -0.65 30.39
CA TRP A 109 14.07 -0.80 31.58
C TRP A 109 15.14 -1.86 31.33
N GLY A 110 16.35 -1.63 31.83
CA GLY A 110 17.50 -2.49 31.59
C GLY A 110 18.02 -2.40 30.15
N VAL A 111 18.02 -1.21 29.55
CA VAL A 111 18.63 -0.96 28.24
C VAL A 111 20.16 -0.98 28.38
N PRO A 112 20.89 -1.74 27.55
CA PRO A 112 22.35 -1.74 27.56
C PRO A 112 22.93 -0.34 27.32
N GLY A 113 24.06 -0.02 27.99
CA GLY A 113 24.61 1.34 28.01
C GLY A 113 25.14 1.86 26.67
N ASP A 114 25.40 0.97 25.70
CA ASP A 114 25.81 1.27 24.33
C ASP A 114 24.63 1.57 23.40
N ILE A 115 23.39 1.30 23.83
CA ILE A 115 22.19 1.54 23.04
C ILE A 115 21.64 2.94 23.30
N SER A 116 21.70 3.79 22.27
CA SER A 116 21.14 5.15 22.35
C SER A 116 19.62 5.18 22.17
N PRO A 117 18.90 6.13 22.82
CA PRO A 117 17.46 6.33 22.60
C PRO A 117 17.09 6.59 21.12
N ASN A 118 17.94 7.34 20.40
CA ASN A 118 17.72 7.64 18.97
C ASN A 118 17.83 6.38 18.11
N TRP A 119 18.83 5.54 18.37
CA TRP A 119 18.95 4.26 17.67
C TRP A 119 17.72 3.39 17.95
N LEU A 120 17.29 3.28 19.21
CA LEU A 120 16.13 2.48 19.59
C LEU A 120 14.86 2.98 18.88
N SER A 121 14.63 4.30 18.87
CA SER A 121 13.50 4.90 18.15
C SER A 121 13.51 4.57 16.66
N SER A 122 14.68 4.65 16.01
CA SER A 122 14.83 4.31 14.59
C SER A 122 14.47 2.85 14.26
N LYS A 123 14.56 1.94 15.24
CA LYS A 123 14.21 0.52 15.05
C LYS A 123 12.74 0.22 15.30
N LEU A 124 12.05 1.06 16.07
CA LEU A 124 10.66 0.85 16.46
C LEU A 124 9.64 1.36 15.44
N HIS A 125 9.92 2.50 14.79
CA HIS A 125 8.98 3.12 13.87
C HIS A 125 9.48 3.07 12.41
N ASN A 126 8.57 3.29 11.48
CA ASN A 126 8.83 3.51 10.07
C ASN A 126 8.84 5.01 9.79
N GLN A 127 10.03 5.60 9.63
CA GLN A 127 10.21 7.03 9.42
C GLN A 127 9.50 7.58 8.18
N MET A 128 9.04 6.75 7.23
CA MET A 128 8.27 7.24 6.09
C MET A 128 6.85 7.64 6.49
N ILE A 129 6.20 6.85 7.34
CA ILE A 129 4.77 6.98 7.67
C ILE A 129 4.51 7.42 9.12
N GLU A 130 5.50 7.27 9.99
CA GLU A 130 5.39 7.55 11.43
C GLU A 130 6.39 8.65 11.85
N ARG A 131 6.12 9.21 13.02
CA ARG A 131 6.98 10.16 13.75
C ARG A 131 7.13 9.67 15.17
N SER A 132 8.25 10.04 15.79
CA SER A 132 8.57 9.65 17.17
C SER A 132 8.91 10.85 18.04
N SER A 133 8.58 10.74 19.33
CA SER A 133 9.05 11.62 20.41
C SER A 133 9.74 10.76 21.47
N ILE A 134 10.86 11.25 22.00
CA ILE A 134 11.75 10.48 22.87
C ILE A 134 11.94 11.24 24.17
N SER A 135 11.84 10.53 25.29
CA SER A 135 12.32 10.97 26.60
C SER A 135 13.43 10.03 27.06
N ASP A 136 14.60 10.60 27.35
CA ASP A 136 15.74 9.83 27.84
C ASP A 136 15.64 9.57 29.36
N SER A 137 16.69 8.98 29.94
CA SER A 137 16.68 8.65 31.36
C SER A 137 16.60 9.87 32.27
N LYS A 138 17.14 11.03 31.86
CA LYS A 138 17.07 12.27 32.65
C LYS A 138 15.67 12.85 32.59
N ASP A 139 15.05 12.81 31.43
CA ASP A 139 13.67 13.27 31.23
C ASP A 139 12.69 12.40 32.02
N CYS A 140 12.81 11.08 31.91
CA CYS A 140 11.95 10.12 32.60
C CYS A 140 12.06 10.23 34.13
N GLN A 141 13.27 10.45 34.67
CA GLN A 141 13.46 10.69 36.11
C GLN A 141 12.77 11.97 36.59
N LYS A 142 12.63 12.98 35.72
CA LYS A 142 11.92 14.22 36.00
C LYS A 142 10.42 14.16 35.65
N SER A 143 9.92 12.98 35.26
CA SER A 143 8.55 12.77 34.76
C SER A 143 8.21 13.64 33.53
N VAL A 144 9.23 13.92 32.71
CA VAL A 144 9.06 14.56 31.40
C VAL A 144 8.86 13.46 30.36
N TRP A 145 7.61 13.19 30.01
CA TRP A 145 7.21 12.09 29.12
C TRP A 145 7.16 12.51 27.65
N PRO A 146 7.32 11.55 26.71
CA PRO A 146 7.29 11.88 25.29
C PRO A 146 5.87 12.27 24.88
N SER A 147 5.75 13.40 24.17
CA SER A 147 4.48 13.88 23.63
C SER A 147 4.55 14.07 22.13
N LEU A 148 3.41 13.86 21.48
CA LEU A 148 3.18 14.14 20.06
C LEU A 148 1.89 14.95 19.98
N ASP A 149 1.91 16.05 19.23
CA ASP A 149 0.69 16.79 18.93
C ASP A 149 -0.21 15.99 18.01
N PHE A 150 -1.50 16.29 17.98
CA PHE A 150 -2.43 15.68 17.04
C PHE A 150 -1.94 15.83 15.58
N PRO A 151 -2.00 14.79 14.73
CA PRO A 151 -1.49 14.82 13.35
C PRO A 151 -2.39 15.64 12.42
N GLU A 152 -2.39 16.97 12.58
CA GLU A 152 -3.22 17.87 11.79
C GLU A 152 -2.90 17.80 10.30
N ARG A 153 -3.89 17.39 9.50
CA ARG A 153 -3.74 17.35 8.05
C ARG A 153 -3.55 18.78 7.54
N PRO A 154 -2.50 19.05 6.73
CA PRO A 154 -2.34 20.35 6.10
C PRO A 154 -3.58 20.71 5.29
N LYS A 155 -3.99 21.99 5.31
CA LYS A 155 -5.09 22.46 4.46
C LYS A 155 -4.72 22.25 2.99
N LEU A 156 -5.54 21.48 2.28
CA LEU A 156 -5.41 21.30 0.84
C LEU A 156 -5.89 22.58 0.15
N THR A 157 -4.95 23.33 -0.43
CA THR A 157 -5.27 24.45 -1.30
C THR A 157 -5.53 23.90 -2.69
N GLN A 158 -6.78 23.93 -3.15
CA GLN A 158 -7.10 23.59 -4.53
C GLN A 158 -6.41 24.58 -5.47
N LYS A 159 -5.62 24.04 -6.40
CA LYS A 159 -4.98 24.81 -7.46
C LYS A 159 -5.55 24.35 -8.80
N PRO A 160 -5.82 25.27 -9.74
CA PRO A 160 -6.11 24.86 -11.11
C PRO A 160 -4.91 24.12 -11.71
N SER A 161 -5.17 23.20 -12.64
CA SER A 161 -4.13 22.52 -13.39
C SER A 161 -3.20 23.52 -14.09
N ALA A 162 -1.89 23.36 -13.93
CA ALA A 162 -0.92 24.21 -14.61
C ALA A 162 -0.75 23.76 -16.07
N THR A 163 -0.41 24.68 -16.97
CA THR A 163 -0.01 24.35 -18.34
C THR A 163 1.50 24.15 -18.39
N VAL A 164 1.95 23.08 -19.06
CA VAL A 164 3.38 22.75 -19.20
C VAL A 164 3.84 23.05 -20.63
N ASN A 165 4.72 24.03 -20.79
CA ASN A 165 5.25 24.37 -22.11
C ASN A 165 6.23 23.30 -22.61
N LEU A 166 5.84 22.58 -23.66
CA LEU A 166 6.71 21.61 -24.32
C LEU A 166 7.42 22.17 -25.57
N GLU A 167 7.17 23.42 -26.00
CA GLU A 167 7.90 24.07 -27.10
C GLU A 167 9.26 24.60 -26.60
N VAL A 168 10.13 23.67 -26.22
CA VAL A 168 11.42 23.87 -25.55
C VAL A 168 12.51 22.97 -26.16
N SER A 169 13.77 23.15 -25.75
CA SER A 169 14.87 22.30 -26.23
C SER A 169 14.79 20.86 -25.70
N ASP A 170 15.57 19.95 -26.29
CA ASP A 170 15.66 18.55 -25.84
C ASP A 170 16.14 18.46 -24.38
N GLU A 171 17.12 19.28 -24.00
CA GLU A 171 17.63 19.38 -22.64
C GLU A 171 16.55 19.88 -21.67
N GLU A 172 15.74 20.86 -22.09
CA GLU A 172 14.64 21.38 -21.28
C GLU A 172 13.50 20.36 -21.14
N LEU A 173 13.22 19.53 -22.16
CA LEU A 173 12.27 18.42 -22.05
C LEU A 173 12.70 17.41 -20.98
N ILE A 174 13.98 17.03 -20.95
CA ILE A 174 14.49 16.14 -19.90
C ILE A 174 14.37 16.79 -18.53
N GLN A 175 14.69 18.09 -18.39
CA GLN A 175 14.51 18.79 -17.13
C GLN A 175 13.06 18.84 -16.66
N ILE A 176 12.08 18.93 -17.57
CA ILE A 176 10.65 18.85 -17.24
C ILE A 176 10.34 17.47 -16.68
N SER A 177 10.82 16.41 -17.33
CA SER A 177 10.63 15.03 -16.89
C SER A 177 11.24 14.76 -15.51
N GLU A 178 12.48 15.19 -15.28
CA GLU A 178 13.18 15.01 -14.00
C GLU A 178 12.55 15.82 -12.85
N LYS A 179 12.25 17.11 -13.07
CA LYS A 179 11.63 17.96 -12.04
C LYS A 179 10.20 17.54 -11.71
N GLY A 180 9.49 17.01 -12.71
CA GLY A 180 8.15 16.47 -12.55
C GLY A 180 8.10 15.05 -12.00
N LEU A 181 9.26 14.37 -11.84
CA LEU A 181 9.34 12.96 -11.45
C LEU A 181 8.56 12.03 -12.41
N LEU A 182 8.52 12.39 -13.69
CA LEU A 182 7.71 11.71 -14.71
C LEU A 182 8.36 10.43 -15.24
N ALA A 183 9.67 10.26 -15.03
CA ALA A 183 10.47 9.13 -15.53
C ALA A 183 10.36 8.90 -17.06
N LEU A 184 9.97 9.93 -17.82
CA LEU A 184 9.88 9.90 -19.28
C LEU A 184 11.25 10.16 -19.89
N ASN A 185 11.66 9.31 -20.84
CA ASN A 185 12.88 9.53 -21.60
C ASN A 185 12.68 10.57 -22.73
N LEU A 186 13.76 10.91 -23.44
CA LEU A 186 13.69 11.93 -24.49
C LEU A 186 12.75 11.54 -25.64
N GLU A 187 12.73 10.26 -26.03
CA GLU A 187 11.88 9.79 -27.14
C GLU A 187 10.39 9.92 -26.78
N GLU A 188 10.03 9.55 -25.55
CA GLU A 188 8.68 9.68 -25.03
C GLU A 188 8.27 11.15 -24.91
N MET A 189 9.14 12.00 -24.35
CA MET A 189 8.88 13.45 -24.28
C MET A 189 8.70 14.07 -25.67
N LYS A 190 9.49 13.65 -26.67
CA LYS A 190 9.33 14.08 -28.07
C LYS A 190 8.04 13.57 -28.70
N ALA A 191 7.62 12.34 -28.40
CA ALA A 191 6.35 11.80 -28.88
C ALA A 191 5.17 12.62 -28.33
N ILE A 192 5.20 12.96 -27.05
CA ILE A 192 4.22 13.83 -26.40
C ILE A 192 4.25 15.23 -27.04
N GLN A 193 5.43 15.85 -27.14
CA GLN A 193 5.61 17.15 -27.79
C GLN A 193 5.04 17.16 -29.22
N LYS A 194 5.31 16.12 -30.00
CA LYS A 194 4.79 15.97 -31.37
C LYS A 194 3.26 15.88 -31.38
N ASN A 195 2.64 15.18 -30.45
CA ASN A 195 1.19 15.11 -30.32
C ASN A 195 0.58 16.51 -30.09
N TYR A 196 1.17 17.31 -29.19
CA TYR A 196 0.72 18.69 -28.94
C TYR A 196 1.10 19.69 -30.06
N ARG A 197 1.88 19.26 -31.05
CA ARG A 197 2.15 19.99 -32.29
C ARG A 197 1.17 19.66 -33.41
N ASP A 198 0.43 18.56 -33.32
CA ASP A 198 -0.50 18.12 -34.37
C ASP A 198 -1.66 19.14 -34.52
N PRO A 199 -1.86 19.74 -35.71
CA PRO A 199 -2.94 20.69 -35.94
C PRO A 199 -4.34 20.16 -35.60
N LYS A 200 -4.59 18.85 -35.77
CA LYS A 200 -5.88 18.23 -35.43
C LYS A 200 -6.09 18.19 -33.92
N VAL A 201 -5.05 17.84 -33.16
CA VAL A 201 -5.08 17.84 -31.69
C VAL A 201 -5.31 19.27 -31.19
N ARG A 202 -4.61 20.26 -31.75
CA ARG A 202 -4.78 21.68 -31.39
C ARG A 202 -6.20 22.17 -31.63
N ALA A 203 -6.79 21.86 -32.79
CA ALA A 203 -8.16 22.25 -33.11
C ALA A 203 -9.17 21.64 -32.11
N ALA A 204 -9.06 20.33 -31.82
CA ALA A 204 -9.93 19.66 -30.86
C ALA A 204 -9.78 20.23 -29.43
N ARG A 205 -8.56 20.59 -29.02
CA ARG A 205 -8.31 21.21 -27.71
C ARG A 205 -8.99 22.58 -27.59
N VAL A 206 -8.94 23.41 -28.64
CA VAL A 206 -9.61 24.72 -28.66
C VAL A 206 -11.13 24.55 -28.54
N GLU A 207 -11.73 23.59 -29.26
CA GLU A 207 -13.16 23.29 -29.17
C GLU A 207 -13.59 22.87 -27.75
N LEU A 208 -12.71 22.19 -27.02
CA LEU A 208 -12.93 21.75 -25.63
C LEU A 208 -12.55 22.81 -24.58
N GLY A 209 -12.07 24.00 -24.98
CA GLY A 209 -11.63 25.05 -24.05
C GLY A 209 -10.31 24.74 -23.32
N LEU A 210 -9.49 23.84 -23.87
CA LEU A 210 -8.18 23.45 -23.32
C LEU A 210 -7.04 24.29 -23.91
N PRO A 211 -5.86 24.36 -23.25
CA PRO A 211 -4.70 25.03 -23.79
C PRO A 211 -4.28 24.45 -25.15
N GLU A 212 -4.29 25.27 -26.20
CA GLU A 212 -4.08 24.81 -27.59
C GLU A 212 -2.76 24.04 -27.77
N LYS A 213 -1.64 24.60 -27.27
CA LYS A 213 -0.28 24.18 -27.65
C LYS A 213 0.47 23.39 -26.57
N ALA A 214 -0.19 23.07 -25.47
CA ALA A 214 0.48 22.49 -24.31
C ALA A 214 -0.44 21.55 -23.52
N PRO A 215 0.11 20.46 -22.96
CA PRO A 215 -0.58 19.68 -21.94
C PRO A 215 -0.77 20.50 -20.67
N THR A 216 -1.76 20.09 -19.89
CA THR A 216 -1.79 20.34 -18.45
C THR A 216 -0.82 19.43 -17.72
N ASP A 217 -0.43 19.82 -16.51
CA ASP A 217 0.33 18.97 -15.59
C ASP A 217 -0.36 17.60 -15.35
N ALA A 218 -1.68 17.59 -15.15
CA ALA A 218 -2.45 16.37 -14.99
C ALA A 218 -2.45 15.46 -16.22
N GLU A 219 -2.51 16.02 -17.44
CA GLU A 219 -2.40 15.24 -18.68
C GLU A 219 -1.01 14.62 -18.82
N LEU A 220 0.04 15.38 -18.48
CA LEU A 220 1.42 14.91 -18.57
C LEU A 220 1.70 13.81 -17.53
N GLU A 221 1.19 13.97 -16.31
CA GLU A 221 1.25 12.94 -15.26
C GLU A 221 0.54 11.65 -15.69
N CYS A 222 -0.67 11.76 -16.26
CA CYS A 222 -1.40 10.60 -16.76
C CYS A 222 -0.62 9.82 -17.84
N LEU A 223 0.02 10.55 -18.76
CA LEU A 223 0.88 9.94 -19.78
C LEU A 223 2.11 9.26 -19.15
N ALA A 224 2.77 9.91 -18.21
CA ALA A 224 3.91 9.34 -17.49
C ALA A 224 3.57 8.03 -16.78
N GLN A 225 2.48 8.02 -15.99
CA GLN A 225 2.03 6.82 -15.28
C GLN A 225 1.62 5.70 -16.23
N THR A 226 0.86 6.01 -17.29
CA THR A 226 0.39 4.98 -18.24
C THR A 226 1.52 4.42 -19.12
N TRP A 227 2.57 5.19 -19.35
CA TRP A 227 3.74 4.77 -20.13
C TRP A 227 4.88 4.27 -19.25
N SER A 228 4.70 4.10 -17.94
CA SER A 228 5.73 3.50 -17.10
C SER A 228 5.99 2.03 -17.47
N GLU A 229 7.12 1.46 -17.06
CA GLU A 229 7.37 0.04 -17.29
C GLU A 229 6.33 -0.84 -16.58
N HIS A 230 5.91 -0.44 -15.38
CA HIS A 230 4.91 -1.15 -14.60
C HIS A 230 3.55 -1.23 -15.30
N CYS A 231 3.12 -0.15 -15.97
CA CYS A 231 1.82 -0.10 -16.65
C CYS A 231 1.87 -0.64 -18.08
N CYS A 232 2.89 -0.26 -18.85
CA CYS A 232 2.99 -0.57 -20.28
C CYS A 232 3.62 -1.93 -20.57
N HIS A 233 4.39 -2.49 -19.61
CA HIS A 233 5.08 -3.77 -19.76
C HIS A 233 6.03 -3.79 -20.98
N LYS A 234 6.86 -2.75 -21.15
CA LYS A 234 7.66 -2.55 -22.37
C LYS A 234 8.64 -3.70 -22.58
N ILE A 235 9.23 -4.24 -21.50
CA ILE A 235 10.14 -5.39 -21.60
C ILE A 235 9.40 -6.61 -22.18
N PHE A 236 8.18 -6.89 -21.67
CA PHE A 236 7.36 -8.01 -22.15
C PHE A 236 6.86 -7.81 -23.59
N ALA A 237 6.72 -6.55 -24.04
CA ALA A 237 6.34 -6.20 -25.41
C ALA A 237 7.53 -6.08 -26.37
N SER A 238 8.77 -6.10 -25.87
CA SER A 238 9.97 -5.81 -26.65
C SER A 238 10.34 -6.91 -27.65
N LYS A 239 11.14 -6.54 -28.66
CA LYS A 239 11.83 -7.47 -29.55
C LYS A 239 13.21 -7.75 -28.98
N ILE A 240 13.50 -9.01 -28.70
CA ILE A 240 14.72 -9.43 -27.99
C ILE A 240 15.56 -10.29 -28.93
N HIS A 241 16.84 -9.94 -29.05
CA HIS A 241 17.86 -10.82 -29.61
C HIS A 241 18.66 -11.40 -28.45
N HIS A 242 18.61 -12.71 -28.28
CA HIS A 242 19.26 -13.41 -27.17
C HIS A 242 20.19 -14.50 -27.71
N VAL A 243 21.45 -14.42 -27.28
CA VAL A 243 22.49 -15.41 -27.58
C VAL A 243 22.89 -16.09 -26.28
N ASP A 244 22.61 -17.39 -26.17
CA ASP A 244 23.05 -18.22 -25.06
C ASP A 244 24.46 -18.75 -25.38
N PHE A 245 25.45 -18.33 -24.60
CA PHE A 245 26.84 -18.74 -24.79
C PHE A 245 27.16 -20.13 -24.24
N GLU A 246 26.30 -20.72 -23.41
CA GLU A 246 26.47 -22.09 -22.91
C GLU A 246 25.96 -23.11 -23.93
N THR A 247 24.79 -22.85 -24.53
CA THR A 247 24.17 -23.76 -25.52
C THR A 247 24.53 -23.41 -26.97
N GLY A 248 24.94 -22.17 -27.23
CA GLY A 248 25.17 -21.63 -28.57
C GLY A 248 23.88 -21.20 -29.29
N GLU A 249 22.74 -21.15 -28.59
CA GLU A 249 21.46 -20.79 -29.19
C GLU A 249 21.39 -19.29 -29.52
N ASP A 250 20.98 -18.97 -30.74
CA ASP A 250 20.78 -17.59 -31.22
C ASP A 250 19.30 -17.39 -31.57
N THR A 251 18.59 -16.62 -30.75
CA THR A 251 17.13 -16.50 -30.78
C THR A 251 16.65 -15.07 -30.95
N TYR A 252 15.60 -14.92 -31.74
CA TYR A 252 14.85 -13.67 -31.89
C TYR A 252 13.44 -13.87 -31.35
N ILE A 253 13.09 -13.13 -30.31
CA ILE A 253 11.79 -13.20 -29.63
C ILE A 253 11.01 -11.91 -29.92
N ASP A 254 9.82 -12.05 -30.51
CA ASP A 254 8.89 -10.93 -30.73
C ASP A 254 7.86 -10.89 -29.61
N SER A 255 8.13 -10.10 -28.57
CA SER A 255 7.40 -10.03 -27.30
C SER A 255 7.41 -11.34 -26.50
N LEU A 256 7.96 -11.28 -25.29
CA LEU A 256 7.88 -12.39 -24.32
C LEU A 256 6.41 -12.75 -24.03
N PHE A 257 5.55 -11.74 -23.88
CA PHE A 257 4.13 -11.95 -23.63
C PHE A 257 3.45 -12.68 -24.79
N LYS A 258 3.61 -12.20 -26.03
CA LYS A 258 2.99 -12.86 -27.20
C LYS A 258 3.53 -14.26 -27.41
N THR A 259 4.84 -14.42 -27.33
CA THR A 259 5.54 -15.66 -27.69
C THR A 259 5.37 -16.75 -26.65
N HIS A 260 5.58 -16.44 -25.37
CA HIS A 260 5.66 -17.45 -24.31
C HIS A 260 4.39 -17.55 -23.44
N ILE A 261 3.48 -16.57 -23.51
CA ILE A 261 2.26 -16.55 -22.69
C ILE A 261 1.01 -16.64 -23.57
N MET A 262 0.80 -15.69 -24.48
CA MET A 262 -0.42 -15.64 -25.29
C MET A 262 -0.51 -16.81 -26.25
N LYS A 263 0.53 -17.08 -27.04
CA LYS A 263 0.49 -18.14 -28.06
C LYS A 263 0.16 -19.51 -27.45
N PRO A 264 0.88 -20.02 -26.42
CA PRO A 264 0.51 -21.30 -25.80
C PRO A 264 -0.92 -21.32 -25.24
N THR A 265 -1.39 -20.20 -24.67
CA THR A 265 -2.75 -20.10 -24.13
C THR A 265 -3.81 -20.16 -25.24
N LEU A 266 -3.56 -19.50 -26.38
CA LEU A 266 -4.44 -19.54 -27.55
C LEU A 266 -4.43 -20.91 -28.24
N ASP A 267 -3.27 -21.57 -28.29
CA ASP A 267 -3.15 -22.94 -28.78
C ASP A 267 -4.04 -23.87 -27.94
N ILE A 268 -3.99 -23.77 -26.60
CA ILE A 268 -4.89 -24.51 -25.70
C ILE A 268 -6.36 -24.13 -25.92
N GLN A 269 -6.67 -22.82 -26.04
CA GLN A 269 -8.04 -22.35 -26.27
C GLN A 269 -8.64 -22.89 -27.57
N SER A 270 -7.83 -23.19 -28.58
CA SER A 270 -8.31 -23.80 -29.82
C SER A 270 -8.79 -25.24 -29.64
N GLU A 271 -8.35 -25.91 -28.57
CA GLU A 271 -8.66 -27.31 -28.25
C GLU A 271 -9.73 -27.47 -27.17
N VAL A 272 -10.05 -26.41 -26.42
CA VAL A 272 -10.96 -26.45 -25.27
C VAL A 272 -11.99 -25.31 -25.27
N ASN A 273 -13.19 -25.59 -24.77
CA ASN A 273 -14.28 -24.60 -24.70
C ASN A 273 -14.47 -23.98 -23.31
N TRP A 274 -13.64 -24.36 -22.32
CA TRP A 274 -13.75 -23.87 -20.95
C TRP A 274 -12.89 -22.63 -20.67
N LEU A 275 -12.06 -22.18 -21.62
CA LEU A 275 -11.33 -20.90 -21.52
C LEU A 275 -12.23 -19.75 -21.99
N LEU A 276 -12.79 -18.99 -21.04
CA LEU A 276 -13.83 -17.99 -21.32
C LEU A 276 -13.26 -16.59 -21.55
N SER A 277 -12.45 -16.11 -20.61
CA SER A 277 -11.82 -14.79 -20.69
C SER A 277 -10.32 -14.88 -20.43
N ILE A 278 -9.53 -14.46 -21.42
CA ILE A 278 -8.06 -14.46 -21.37
C ILE A 278 -7.53 -13.12 -21.94
N PHE A 279 -6.59 -12.49 -21.23
CA PHE A 279 -5.84 -11.30 -21.66
C PHE A 279 -6.63 -10.00 -21.91
N HIS A 280 -7.91 -9.92 -21.55
CA HIS A 280 -8.74 -8.73 -21.82
C HIS A 280 -9.51 -8.18 -20.60
N ASP A 281 -9.36 -8.81 -19.43
CA ASP A 281 -9.98 -8.36 -18.18
C ASP A 281 -8.95 -8.46 -17.03
N ASN A 282 -9.36 -8.05 -15.84
CA ASN A 282 -8.50 -8.00 -14.65
C ASN A 282 -7.98 -9.38 -14.23
N SER A 283 -8.68 -10.47 -14.57
CA SER A 283 -8.30 -11.85 -14.26
C SER A 283 -8.66 -12.82 -15.39
N GLY A 284 -8.07 -14.02 -15.36
CA GLY A 284 -8.44 -15.08 -16.30
C GLY A 284 -9.67 -15.84 -15.81
N VAL A 285 -10.62 -16.15 -16.70
CA VAL A 285 -11.88 -16.83 -16.37
C VAL A 285 -12.01 -18.15 -17.10
N ILE A 286 -12.36 -19.20 -16.36
CA ILE A 286 -12.65 -20.52 -16.88
C ILE A 286 -14.05 -21.00 -16.50
N ALA A 287 -14.65 -21.84 -17.34
CA ALA A 287 -15.82 -22.62 -16.99
C ALA A 287 -15.43 -23.72 -16.00
N TRP A 288 -16.10 -23.79 -14.86
CA TRP A 288 -15.92 -24.89 -13.91
C TRP A 288 -16.96 -25.99 -14.15
N ASN A 289 -18.22 -25.59 -14.33
CA ASN A 289 -19.33 -26.43 -14.74
C ASN A 289 -20.39 -25.60 -15.47
N ASP A 290 -21.56 -26.19 -15.72
CA ASP A 290 -22.65 -25.54 -16.46
C ASP A 290 -23.23 -24.32 -15.71
N ASP A 291 -23.11 -24.28 -14.38
CA ASP A 291 -23.71 -23.25 -13.54
C ASP A 291 -22.71 -22.19 -13.08
N TRP A 292 -21.41 -22.50 -13.07
CA TRP A 292 -20.37 -21.66 -12.44
C TRP A 292 -19.10 -21.54 -13.28
N SER A 293 -18.53 -20.35 -13.22
CA SER A 293 -17.18 -20.02 -13.71
C SER A 293 -16.27 -19.67 -12.53
N LEU A 294 -14.98 -19.97 -12.69
CA LEU A 294 -13.93 -19.54 -11.76
C LEU A 294 -13.05 -18.50 -12.42
N CYS A 295 -12.57 -17.55 -11.62
CA CYS A 295 -11.56 -16.60 -12.05
C CYS A 295 -10.37 -16.61 -11.11
N ILE A 296 -9.18 -16.35 -11.64
CA ILE A 296 -7.94 -16.34 -10.86
C ILE A 296 -7.03 -15.21 -11.32
N LYS A 297 -6.43 -14.55 -10.33
CA LYS A 297 -5.45 -13.48 -10.52
C LYS A 297 -4.34 -13.64 -9.48
N ALA A 298 -3.12 -13.31 -9.88
CA ALA A 298 -2.00 -13.10 -8.99
C ALA A 298 -1.29 -11.79 -9.36
N GLU A 299 -0.81 -11.09 -8.35
CA GLU A 299 -0.08 -9.83 -8.45
C GLU A 299 1.14 -9.84 -7.53
N THR A 300 2.01 -8.85 -7.69
CA THR A 300 3.16 -8.63 -6.80
C THR A 300 3.12 -7.24 -6.18
N HIS A 301 3.56 -7.12 -4.94
CA HIS A 301 3.64 -5.82 -4.25
C HIS A 301 5.01 -5.59 -3.59
N ASN A 302 6.07 -5.87 -4.35
CA ASN A 302 7.45 -6.04 -3.88
C ASN A 302 8.06 -4.77 -3.28
N SER A 303 8.17 -3.69 -4.08
CA SER A 303 8.85 -2.45 -3.66
C SER A 303 8.16 -1.78 -2.47
N PRO A 304 6.82 -1.64 -2.44
CA PRO A 304 6.18 -1.03 -1.28
C PRO A 304 6.27 -1.93 -0.04
N SER A 305 6.28 -3.26 -0.18
CA SER A 305 6.50 -4.18 0.95
C SER A 305 7.93 -4.14 1.50
N ALA A 306 8.91 -3.66 0.74
CA ALA A 306 10.25 -3.37 1.27
C ALA A 306 10.24 -2.12 2.17
N LEU A 307 9.43 -1.12 1.79
CA LEU A 307 9.37 0.20 2.40
C LEU A 307 8.41 0.26 3.60
N ASP A 308 7.22 -0.31 3.47
CA ASP A 308 6.25 -0.51 4.53
C ASP A 308 5.75 -1.96 4.47
N PRO A 309 6.43 -2.89 5.15
CA PRO A 309 6.11 -4.31 5.07
C PRO A 309 4.66 -4.65 5.38
N PHE A 310 4.03 -3.97 6.34
CA PHE A 310 2.63 -4.23 6.67
C PHE A 310 1.69 -3.61 5.63
N GLY A 311 1.79 -2.30 5.43
CA GLY A 311 0.88 -1.57 4.53
C GLY A 311 1.01 -2.04 3.08
N GLY A 312 2.23 -2.19 2.57
CA GLY A 312 2.49 -2.66 1.21
C GLY A 312 1.96 -4.06 0.94
N ALA A 313 2.08 -4.99 1.90
CA ALA A 313 1.57 -6.34 1.72
C ALA A 313 0.04 -6.41 1.84
N MET A 314 -0.53 -5.66 2.79
CA MET A 314 -1.97 -5.51 2.93
C MET A 314 -2.59 -4.97 1.64
N THR A 315 -2.05 -3.89 1.05
CA THR A 315 -2.54 -3.33 -0.21
C THR A 315 -2.37 -4.29 -1.38
N GLY A 316 -1.34 -5.14 -1.37
CA GLY A 316 -1.16 -6.23 -2.32
C GLY A 316 -2.33 -7.23 -2.31
N ILE A 317 -2.64 -7.82 -1.15
CA ILE A 317 -3.72 -8.82 -1.06
C ILE A 317 -5.11 -8.21 -1.31
N VAL A 318 -5.38 -7.00 -0.78
CA VAL A 318 -6.68 -6.37 -1.02
C VAL A 318 -6.79 -5.82 -2.45
N GLY A 319 -5.68 -5.55 -3.12
CA GLY A 319 -5.61 -5.20 -4.54
C GLY A 319 -6.12 -6.33 -5.41
N VAL A 320 -5.53 -7.51 -5.29
CA VAL A 320 -5.96 -8.69 -6.06
C VAL A 320 -7.38 -9.16 -5.72
N ASN A 321 -7.84 -8.97 -4.46
CA ASN A 321 -9.26 -9.17 -4.13
C ASN A 321 -10.17 -8.26 -4.97
N ARG A 322 -9.79 -6.99 -5.20
CA ARG A 322 -10.56 -6.05 -6.03
C ARG A 322 -10.52 -6.39 -7.51
N ASP A 323 -9.42 -6.94 -8.01
CA ASP A 323 -9.37 -7.43 -9.40
C ASP A 323 -10.40 -8.51 -9.65
N ILE A 324 -10.53 -9.45 -8.72
CA ILE A 324 -11.54 -10.50 -8.76
C ILE A 324 -12.95 -9.91 -8.68
N LEU A 325 -13.20 -8.97 -7.75
CA LEU A 325 -14.49 -8.25 -7.67
C LEU A 325 -14.83 -7.53 -8.98
N GLY A 326 -13.84 -6.98 -9.67
CA GLY A 326 -13.98 -6.23 -10.91
C GLY A 326 -14.01 -7.08 -12.19
N THR A 327 -13.82 -8.39 -12.08
CA THR A 327 -13.82 -9.32 -13.22
C THR A 327 -15.24 -9.55 -13.74
N GLY A 328 -15.43 -9.43 -15.05
CA GLY A 328 -16.71 -9.58 -15.70
C GLY A 328 -17.74 -8.57 -15.16
N LEU A 329 -18.93 -9.08 -14.88
CA LEU A 329 -20.04 -8.36 -14.26
C LEU A 329 -20.09 -8.56 -12.73
N GLY A 330 -18.97 -9.04 -12.15
CA GLY A 330 -18.78 -9.25 -10.72
C GLY A 330 -18.50 -10.70 -10.38
N ALA A 331 -17.37 -10.97 -9.74
CA ALA A 331 -17.05 -12.25 -9.13
C ALA A 331 -16.98 -12.14 -7.61
N ARG A 332 -17.28 -13.22 -6.90
CA ARG A 332 -17.08 -13.30 -5.45
C ARG A 332 -15.72 -13.93 -5.15
N PRO A 333 -14.77 -13.23 -4.52
CA PRO A 333 -13.56 -13.83 -3.97
C PRO A 333 -13.90 -14.96 -2.99
N ILE A 334 -13.23 -16.10 -3.09
CA ILE A 334 -13.48 -17.27 -2.23
C ILE A 334 -12.23 -17.83 -1.57
N ALA A 335 -11.05 -17.56 -2.13
CA ALA A 335 -9.79 -18.05 -1.57
C ALA A 335 -8.63 -17.18 -2.00
N ASN A 336 -7.68 -16.98 -1.10
CA ASN A 336 -6.41 -16.30 -1.34
C ASN A 336 -5.26 -17.30 -1.41
N THR A 337 -4.19 -16.90 -2.09
CA THR A 337 -2.92 -17.61 -2.15
C THR A 337 -1.76 -16.63 -2.01
N ASP A 338 -0.61 -17.07 -1.52
CA ASP A 338 0.58 -16.23 -1.46
C ASP A 338 1.88 -16.97 -1.77
N VAL A 339 2.86 -16.24 -2.29
CA VAL A 339 4.24 -16.71 -2.35
C VAL A 339 5.14 -15.59 -1.88
N PHE A 340 5.93 -15.85 -0.85
CA PHE A 340 6.84 -14.86 -0.28
C PHE A 340 8.28 -15.30 -0.41
N CYS A 341 9.15 -14.38 -0.82
CA CYS A 341 10.60 -14.57 -0.85
C CYS A 341 11.28 -13.47 -0.03
N PHE A 342 12.07 -13.86 0.98
CA PHE A 342 12.76 -12.94 1.89
C PHE A 342 14.23 -13.30 2.07
N GLY A 343 15.02 -12.35 2.56
CA GLY A 343 16.29 -12.68 3.21
C GLY A 343 16.06 -13.55 4.46
N PRO A 344 17.06 -14.33 4.91
CA PRO A 344 16.93 -15.18 6.09
C PRO A 344 16.50 -14.38 7.34
N PRO A 345 15.51 -14.86 8.12
CA PRO A 345 14.99 -14.12 9.28
C PRO A 345 15.97 -14.05 10.45
N ASP A 346 17.01 -14.88 10.45
CA ASP A 346 18.14 -14.96 11.38
C ASP A 346 19.44 -14.38 10.78
N TYR A 347 19.33 -13.60 9.70
CA TYR A 347 20.48 -13.03 9.00
C TYR A 347 21.32 -12.12 9.91
N SER A 348 22.56 -12.52 10.15
CA SER A 348 23.51 -11.79 11.02
C SER A 348 24.56 -10.99 10.26
N GLY A 349 24.47 -10.95 8.92
CA GLY A 349 25.42 -10.25 8.06
C GLY A 349 25.21 -8.75 8.02
N HIS A 350 25.99 -8.07 7.17
CA HIS A 350 25.80 -6.64 6.94
C HIS A 350 24.50 -6.39 6.17
N ILE A 351 23.69 -5.45 6.66
CA ILE A 351 22.47 -4.96 6.00
C ILE A 351 22.76 -3.54 5.50
N PRO A 352 22.60 -3.26 4.19
CA PRO A 352 22.75 -1.93 3.65
C PRO A 352 21.88 -0.89 4.38
N GLU A 353 22.38 0.34 4.47
CA GLU A 353 21.65 1.44 5.09
C GLU A 353 20.32 1.69 4.37
N GLY A 354 19.27 1.99 5.14
CA GLY A 354 17.92 2.20 4.62
C GLY A 354 17.07 0.93 4.50
N LEU A 355 17.64 -0.26 4.62
CA LEU A 355 16.88 -1.51 4.61
C LEU A 355 16.50 -1.95 6.03
N PHE A 356 15.33 -2.59 6.15
CA PHE A 356 14.94 -3.26 7.37
C PHE A 356 15.62 -4.62 7.50
N HIS A 357 15.77 -5.08 8.74
CA HIS A 357 16.14 -6.47 9.01
C HIS A 357 15.13 -7.42 8.32
N PRO A 358 15.56 -8.51 7.65
CA PRO A 358 14.65 -9.40 6.93
C PRO A 358 13.54 -9.97 7.81
N SER A 359 13.84 -10.23 9.09
CA SER A 359 12.84 -10.63 10.09
C SER A 359 11.71 -9.60 10.27
N ARG A 360 12.03 -8.29 10.21
CA ARG A 360 11.02 -7.22 10.27
C ARG A 360 10.16 -7.20 9.01
N VAL A 361 10.77 -7.36 7.84
CA VAL A 361 10.06 -7.43 6.55
C VAL A 361 9.12 -8.63 6.52
N PHE A 362 9.63 -9.83 6.82
CA PHE A 362 8.87 -11.07 6.90
C PHE A 362 7.64 -10.95 7.82
N ARG A 363 7.84 -10.52 9.08
CA ARG A 363 6.73 -10.40 10.04
C ARG A 363 5.70 -9.36 9.61
N GLY A 364 6.15 -8.24 9.05
CA GLY A 364 5.26 -7.19 8.58
C GLY A 364 4.43 -7.63 7.37
N VAL A 365 5.07 -8.24 6.35
CA VAL A 365 4.37 -8.76 5.16
C VAL A 365 3.34 -9.82 5.54
N HIS A 366 3.75 -10.81 6.34
CA HIS A 366 2.85 -11.85 6.80
C HIS A 366 1.67 -11.27 7.59
N ALA A 367 1.92 -10.31 8.50
CA ALA A 367 0.85 -9.65 9.24
C ALA A 367 -0.09 -8.84 8.34
N GLY A 368 0.44 -8.14 7.33
CA GLY A 368 -0.33 -7.34 6.37
C GLY A 368 -1.24 -8.18 5.49
N VAL A 369 -0.73 -9.25 4.88
CA VAL A 369 -1.55 -10.18 4.08
C VAL A 369 -2.62 -10.83 4.95
N ARG A 370 -2.25 -11.29 6.16
CA ARG A 370 -3.19 -11.91 7.10
C ARG A 370 -4.30 -10.95 7.51
N ALA A 371 -3.97 -9.69 7.83
CA ALA A 371 -4.97 -8.68 8.19
C ALA A 371 -5.94 -8.45 7.01
N GLY A 372 -5.40 -8.20 5.80
CA GLY A 372 -6.20 -7.98 4.61
C GLY A 372 -7.13 -9.16 4.28
N GLY A 373 -6.64 -10.40 4.36
CA GLY A 373 -7.45 -11.60 4.13
C GLY A 373 -8.52 -11.82 5.21
N ASN A 374 -8.12 -11.79 6.49
CA ASN A 374 -9.02 -12.04 7.62
C ASN A 374 -10.13 -11.00 7.72
N GLU A 375 -9.80 -9.72 7.62
CA GLU A 375 -10.77 -8.62 7.71
C GLU A 375 -11.70 -8.58 6.50
N SER A 376 -11.25 -9.06 5.33
CA SER A 376 -12.11 -9.25 4.16
C SER A 376 -12.96 -10.53 4.24
N GLY A 377 -12.69 -11.43 5.19
CA GLY A 377 -13.37 -12.72 5.31
C GLY A 377 -13.00 -13.73 4.21
N ILE A 378 -11.81 -13.62 3.61
CA ILE A 378 -11.36 -14.49 2.51
C ILE A 378 -10.15 -15.31 3.00
N PRO A 379 -10.26 -16.65 3.08
CA PRO A 379 -9.20 -17.49 3.63
C PRO A 379 -8.01 -17.60 2.67
N THR A 380 -6.79 -17.55 3.20
CA THR A 380 -5.60 -17.99 2.47
C THR A 380 -5.49 -19.51 2.54
N VAL A 381 -5.59 -20.20 1.39
CA VAL A 381 -5.70 -21.66 1.33
C VAL A 381 -4.44 -22.36 0.83
N ASN A 382 -3.51 -21.62 0.21
CA ASN A 382 -2.27 -22.16 -0.33
C ASN A 382 -1.18 -21.09 -0.31
N GLY A 383 0.07 -21.49 -0.17
CA GLY A 383 1.19 -20.59 -0.37
C GLY A 383 2.55 -21.21 -0.13
N SER A 384 3.59 -20.38 -0.23
CA SER A 384 4.98 -20.79 -0.01
C SER A 384 5.82 -19.65 0.53
N ILE A 385 6.81 -19.99 1.35
CA ILE A 385 7.80 -19.04 1.87
C ILE A 385 9.19 -19.56 1.53
N VAL A 386 9.99 -18.71 0.88
CA VAL A 386 11.36 -18.99 0.48
C VAL A 386 12.31 -18.00 1.15
N PHE A 387 13.41 -18.51 1.69
CA PHE A 387 14.46 -17.69 2.29
C PHE A 387 15.75 -17.83 1.48
N ASP A 388 16.29 -16.71 1.02
CA ASP A 388 17.56 -16.65 0.29
C ASP A 388 18.17 -15.25 0.44
N GLU A 389 19.48 -15.16 0.64
CA GLU A 389 20.19 -13.88 0.82
C GLU A 389 20.03 -12.93 -0.38
N ARG A 390 19.76 -13.45 -1.58
CA ARG A 390 19.49 -12.63 -2.78
C ARG A 390 18.25 -11.75 -2.64
N TYR A 391 17.35 -12.05 -1.69
CA TYR A 391 16.17 -11.24 -1.41
C TYR A 391 16.37 -10.20 -0.29
N LEU A 392 17.61 -9.98 0.18
CA LEU A 392 17.91 -8.95 1.20
C LEU A 392 17.55 -7.53 0.73
N GLY A 393 17.82 -7.22 -0.54
CA GLY A 393 17.60 -5.88 -1.09
C GLY A 393 16.12 -5.58 -1.37
N LYS A 394 15.36 -6.59 -1.79
CA LYS A 394 13.96 -6.47 -2.16
C LYS A 394 13.25 -7.81 -2.00
N PRO A 395 12.19 -7.91 -1.17
CA PRO A 395 11.41 -9.13 -1.05
C PRO A 395 10.58 -9.35 -2.32
N LEU A 396 10.16 -10.59 -2.54
CA LEU A 396 9.07 -10.89 -3.47
C LEU A 396 7.82 -11.20 -2.67
N VAL A 397 6.74 -10.49 -2.96
CA VAL A 397 5.45 -10.61 -2.27
C VAL A 397 4.38 -10.82 -3.32
N TYR A 398 4.09 -12.08 -3.63
CA TYR A 398 3.03 -12.48 -4.52
C TYR A 398 1.74 -12.69 -3.73
N CYS A 399 0.66 -12.07 -4.18
CA CYS A 399 -0.68 -12.24 -3.65
C CYS A 399 -1.59 -12.71 -4.78
N GLY A 400 -2.39 -13.75 -4.55
CA GLY A 400 -3.35 -14.25 -5.51
C GLY A 400 -4.72 -14.45 -4.88
N THR A 401 -5.75 -14.40 -5.72
CA THR A 401 -7.13 -14.61 -5.31
C THR A 401 -7.86 -15.42 -6.38
N VAL A 402 -8.65 -16.38 -5.91
CA VAL A 402 -9.62 -17.14 -6.70
C VAL A 402 -11.01 -16.59 -6.42
N GLY A 403 -11.77 -16.36 -7.49
CA GLY A 403 -13.18 -15.97 -7.42
C GLY A 403 -14.09 -16.95 -8.12
N ILE A 404 -15.38 -16.85 -7.81
CA ILE A 404 -16.46 -17.60 -8.44
C ILE A 404 -17.56 -16.65 -8.93
N MET A 405 -18.13 -16.93 -10.09
CA MET A 405 -19.28 -16.22 -10.65
C MET A 405 -20.25 -17.21 -11.29
N PRO A 406 -21.57 -16.91 -11.32
CA PRO A 406 -22.51 -17.69 -12.13
C PRO A 406 -22.03 -17.77 -13.58
N ARG A 407 -22.29 -18.87 -14.27
CA ARG A 407 -21.97 -18.95 -15.71
C ARG A 407 -22.83 -17.95 -16.49
N LEU A 408 -24.13 -17.93 -16.17
CA LEU A 408 -25.13 -17.03 -16.73
C LEU A 408 -25.76 -16.17 -15.63
N LEU A 409 -25.98 -14.90 -15.92
CA LEU A 409 -26.81 -14.01 -15.12
C LEU A 409 -28.30 -14.37 -15.29
N PRO A 410 -29.20 -13.91 -14.38
CA PRO A 410 -30.63 -14.16 -14.49
C PRO A 410 -31.28 -13.68 -15.80
N ASP A 411 -30.65 -12.74 -16.51
CA ASP A 411 -31.09 -12.22 -17.80
C ASP A 411 -30.48 -12.94 -19.02
N GLY A 412 -29.72 -14.02 -18.78
CA GLY A 412 -29.14 -14.88 -19.82
C GLY A 412 -27.77 -14.43 -20.35
N ARG A 413 -27.21 -13.31 -19.86
CA ARG A 413 -25.85 -12.88 -20.24
C ARG A 413 -24.79 -13.74 -19.59
N GLU A 414 -23.67 -13.97 -20.27
CA GLU A 414 -22.49 -14.58 -19.64
C GLU A 414 -21.86 -13.60 -18.65
N SER A 415 -21.57 -14.07 -17.43
CA SER A 415 -21.08 -13.16 -16.36
C SER A 415 -19.68 -12.62 -16.61
N HIS A 416 -18.89 -13.28 -17.46
CA HIS A 416 -17.53 -12.86 -17.79
C HIS A 416 -17.50 -11.78 -18.89
N GLU A 417 -18.61 -11.53 -19.58
CA GLU A 417 -18.68 -10.52 -20.65
C GLU A 417 -18.96 -9.12 -20.09
N LYS A 418 -17.93 -8.26 -20.12
CA LYS A 418 -17.99 -6.87 -19.66
C LYS A 418 -17.79 -5.91 -20.82
N THR A 419 -18.78 -5.08 -21.12
CA THR A 419 -18.66 -4.07 -22.19
C THR A 419 -19.35 -2.76 -21.81
N PRO A 420 -18.60 -1.66 -21.61
CA PRO A 420 -19.20 -0.35 -21.41
C PRO A 420 -19.85 0.14 -22.71
N GLN A 421 -20.99 0.84 -22.58
CA GLN A 421 -21.74 1.39 -23.71
C GLN A 421 -21.91 2.91 -23.58
N PRO A 422 -21.99 3.65 -24.71
CA PRO A 422 -22.34 5.06 -24.69
C PRO A 422 -23.61 5.33 -23.87
N GLY A 423 -23.58 6.33 -22.99
CA GLY A 423 -24.68 6.67 -22.09
C GLY A 423 -24.68 5.92 -20.75
N ASN A 424 -23.76 5.00 -20.51
CA ASN A 424 -23.55 4.44 -19.17
C ASN A 424 -23.07 5.50 -18.18
N ILE A 425 -23.51 5.38 -16.92
CA ILE A 425 -23.09 6.24 -15.81
C ILE A 425 -21.88 5.60 -15.14
N ILE A 426 -20.86 6.40 -14.88
CA ILE A 426 -19.64 5.96 -14.19
C ILE A 426 -19.77 6.25 -12.70
N TYR A 427 -19.61 5.22 -11.87
CA TYR A 427 -19.62 5.34 -10.41
C TYR A 427 -18.23 5.05 -9.84
N MET A 428 -17.80 5.86 -8.88
CA MET A 428 -16.67 5.55 -8.00
C MET A 428 -17.23 5.04 -6.68
N VAL A 429 -16.92 3.78 -6.33
CA VAL A 429 -17.43 3.12 -5.12
C VAL A 429 -16.24 2.74 -4.22
N GLY A 430 -16.32 3.07 -2.94
CA GLY A 430 -15.27 2.76 -1.96
C GLY A 430 -14.90 3.94 -1.06
N GLY A 431 -13.69 3.91 -0.52
CA GLY A 431 -13.15 4.98 0.33
C GLY A 431 -12.92 6.30 -0.41
N ARG A 432 -12.76 7.39 0.35
CA ARG A 432 -12.41 8.71 -0.22
C ARG A 432 -10.97 8.69 -0.72
N VAL A 433 -10.72 9.41 -1.81
CA VAL A 433 -9.38 9.55 -2.40
C VAL A 433 -8.48 10.38 -1.48
N GLY A 434 -7.32 9.82 -1.12
CA GLY A 434 -6.23 10.52 -0.44
C GLY A 434 -5.06 10.81 -1.40
N SER A 435 -3.97 11.38 -0.86
CA SER A 435 -2.71 11.59 -1.60
C SER A 435 -1.81 10.36 -1.48
N ASP A 436 -2.39 9.18 -1.68
CA ASP A 436 -1.75 7.88 -1.48
C ASP A 436 -1.09 7.41 -2.79
N GLY A 437 0.19 7.03 -2.75
CA GLY A 437 0.86 6.36 -3.87
C GLY A 437 1.07 7.20 -5.14
N ILE A 438 1.04 8.53 -5.05
CA ILE A 438 1.38 9.42 -6.19
C ILE A 438 2.82 9.13 -6.63
N HIS A 439 3.03 8.88 -7.92
CA HIS A 439 4.28 8.41 -8.54
C HIS A 439 4.69 6.98 -8.17
N GLY A 440 3.73 6.10 -7.85
CA GLY A 440 4.01 4.73 -7.45
C GLY A 440 4.40 3.76 -8.57
N ALA A 441 4.01 4.03 -9.83
CA ALA A 441 4.19 3.12 -10.98
C ALA A 441 5.43 3.40 -11.83
#